data_AF-A0A2V8NCV8-F1
#
_entry.id   AF-A0A2V8NCV8-F1
#
_cell.length_a   1.000
_cell.length_b   1.000
_cell.length_c   1.000
_cell.angle_alpha   90.00
_cell.angle_beta   90.00
_cell.angle_gamma   90.00
#
_symmetry.space_group_name_H-M   'P 1'
#
loop_
_entity.id
_entity.type
_entity.pdbx_description
1 polymer ?
#
loop_
_entity_poly.entity_id
_entity_poly.type
_entity_poly.pdbx_seq_one_letter_code
_entity_poly.pdbx_strand_id
1 'polypeptide(L)'
;MGGVFGSFVVNVTAQRRQATTHASICGNPKVPCQTSVTFPANDLPFRVPKKAVIVDTQPFYAIILKSMASENAGCDVFIPESDRLAAQKLFPDHKVFSSRCDDPENLFYLDLKPHKTTNISEGHRIMAAYAGTSLAEANRMLAAVKATGKFPGANIRRLRTGFNGT
;
A
#
# COMPACT_ATOMS: atom_id res chain seq x y z
N MET A 1 58.78 35.19 16.30
CA MET A 1 57.62 36.05 16.64
C MET A 1 56.72 36.10 15.41
N GLY A 2 55.48 35.64 15.35
CA GLY A 2 54.58 35.04 16.31
C GLY A 2 53.16 35.18 15.75
N GLY A 3 52.40 34.08 15.73
CA GLY A 3 50.92 34.02 15.68
C GLY A 3 50.19 34.50 14.41
N VAL A 4 48.97 34.08 14.09
CA VAL A 4 47.99 33.21 14.78
C VAL A 4 47.10 32.55 13.71
N PHE A 5 46.78 31.26 13.91
CA PHE A 5 45.79 30.48 13.17
C PHE A 5 44.36 30.90 13.54
N GLY A 6 43.46 31.04 12.57
CA GLY A 6 42.03 31.27 12.80
C GLY A 6 41.17 30.34 11.96
N SER A 7 40.98 29.10 12.41
CA SER A 7 40.06 28.13 11.80
C SER A 7 38.63 28.38 12.28
N PHE A 8 37.74 28.77 11.37
CA PHE A 8 36.30 28.79 11.63
C PHE A 8 35.75 27.36 11.52
N VAL A 9 35.43 26.76 12.67
CA VAL A 9 34.70 25.49 12.72
C VAL A 9 33.21 25.83 12.69
N VAL A 10 32.58 25.67 11.52
CA VAL A 10 31.12 25.77 11.40
C VAL A 10 30.54 24.46 11.93
N ASN A 11 30.03 24.50 13.16
CA ASN A 11 29.25 23.41 13.73
C ASN A 11 27.89 23.36 13.01
N VAL A 12 27.83 22.60 11.91
CA VAL A 12 26.55 22.24 11.30
C VAL A 12 25.97 21.11 12.15
N THR A 13 25.13 21.47 13.13
CA THR A 13 24.22 20.51 13.75
C THR A 13 23.27 20.03 12.67
N ALA A 14 23.60 18.90 12.04
CA ALA A 14 22.70 18.18 11.17
C ALA A 14 21.46 17.81 12.01
N GLN A 15 20.39 18.59 11.87
CA GLN A 15 19.08 18.21 12.36
C GLN A 15 18.76 16.85 11.74
N ARG A 16 18.88 15.80 12.56
CA ARG A 16 18.45 14.45 12.25
C ARG A 16 16.95 14.54 12.03
N ARG A 17 16.54 14.80 10.78
CA ARG A 17 15.15 14.65 10.34
C ARG A 17 14.74 13.28 10.85
N GLN A 18 13.85 13.23 11.83
CA GLN A 18 13.19 12.00 12.20
C GLN A 18 12.58 11.50 10.90
N ALA A 19 13.19 10.46 10.32
CA ALA A 19 12.61 9.79 9.19
C ALA A 19 11.23 9.35 9.68
N THR A 20 10.18 9.95 9.13
CA THR A 20 8.84 9.38 9.23
C THR A 20 8.98 7.96 8.72
N THR A 21 9.09 7.00 9.64
CA THR A 21 9.28 5.59 9.32
C THR A 21 7.98 5.10 8.74
N HIS A 22 7.85 5.28 7.42
CA HIS A 22 6.79 4.69 6.64
C HIS A 22 6.76 3.19 6.89
N ALA A 23 5.57 2.65 7.18
CA ALA A 23 5.43 1.24 7.45
C ALA A 23 5.71 0.39 6.19
N SER A 24 6.38 -0.74 6.40
CA SER A 24 6.64 -1.73 5.36
C SER A 24 5.42 -2.63 5.18
N ILE A 25 5.03 -2.85 3.92
CA ILE A 25 3.94 -3.76 3.55
C ILE A 25 4.36 -5.21 3.69
N CYS A 26 3.45 -6.03 4.19
CA CYS A 26 3.57 -7.48 4.25
C CYS A 26 2.91 -8.10 3.02
N GLY A 27 3.61 -8.04 1.90
CA GLY A 27 3.07 -8.37 0.57
C GLY A 27 2.98 -9.86 0.23
N ASN A 28 3.67 -10.74 0.97
CA ASN A 28 3.61 -12.19 0.75
C ASN A 28 2.82 -12.86 1.88
N PRO A 29 1.68 -13.52 1.59
CA PRO A 29 0.82 -14.11 2.62
C PRO A 29 1.44 -15.34 3.30
N LYS A 30 2.51 -15.93 2.74
CA LYS A 30 3.25 -17.05 3.33
C LYS A 30 4.26 -16.60 4.40
N VAL A 31 4.53 -15.31 4.49
CA VAL A 31 5.45 -14.73 5.47
C VAL A 31 4.64 -14.03 6.57
N PRO A 32 4.80 -14.42 7.86
CA PRO A 32 4.10 -13.75 8.95
C PRO A 32 4.37 -12.24 8.99
N CYS A 33 3.30 -11.46 9.12
CA CYS A 33 3.40 -10.01 9.26
C CYS A 33 3.56 -9.63 10.73
N GLN A 34 4.71 -9.05 11.08
CA GLN A 34 4.96 -8.52 12.42
C GLN A 34 4.25 -7.18 12.59
N THR A 35 3.01 -7.22 13.06
CA THR A 35 2.16 -6.04 13.28
C THR A 35 1.48 -6.15 14.64
N SER A 36 1.15 -5.01 15.26
CA SER A 36 0.40 -4.96 16.52
C SER A 36 -1.11 -5.01 16.35
N VAL A 37 -1.62 -4.95 15.12
CA VAL A 37 -3.06 -4.91 14.81
C VAL A 37 -3.47 -6.11 13.95
N THR A 38 -4.70 -6.55 14.11
CA THR A 38 -5.28 -7.62 13.28
C THR A 38 -5.93 -7.01 12.06
N PHE A 39 -5.43 -7.35 10.87
CA PHE A 39 -6.05 -6.95 9.60
C PHE A 39 -7.11 -7.98 9.17
N PRO A 40 -8.25 -7.54 8.63
CA PRO A 40 -9.19 -8.39 7.91
C PRO A 40 -8.50 -9.21 6.80
N ALA A 41 -9.06 -10.38 6.49
CA ALA A 41 -8.48 -11.30 5.52
C ALA A 41 -8.36 -10.69 4.11
N ASN A 42 -9.23 -9.75 3.75
CA ASN A 42 -9.24 -9.05 2.47
C ASN A 42 -8.29 -7.84 2.42
N ASP A 43 -7.72 -7.40 3.54
CA ASP A 43 -6.87 -6.21 3.58
C ASP A 43 -5.41 -6.52 3.29
N LEU A 44 -4.67 -5.47 2.90
CA LEU A 44 -3.23 -5.52 2.71
C LEU A 44 -2.53 -5.24 4.05
N PRO A 45 -1.96 -6.26 4.73
CA PRO A 45 -1.32 -6.04 6.01
C PRO A 45 0.00 -5.29 5.84
N PHE A 46 0.36 -4.54 6.85
CA PHE A 46 1.65 -3.87 6.98
C PHE A 46 2.06 -3.78 8.45
N ARG A 47 3.32 -3.43 8.70
CA ARG A 47 3.84 -3.37 10.06
C ARG A 47 3.33 -2.13 10.80
N VAL A 48 2.38 -2.32 11.72
CA VAL A 48 1.93 -1.28 12.66
C VAL A 48 2.65 -1.45 14.00
N PRO A 49 3.34 -0.42 14.53
CA PRO A 49 3.90 -0.44 15.87
C PRO A 49 2.82 -0.34 16.97
N LYS A 50 3.05 -0.97 18.13
CA LYS A 50 2.08 -1.07 19.26
C LYS A 50 1.50 0.26 19.80
N LYS A 51 2.13 1.40 19.55
CA LYS A 51 1.71 2.72 20.07
C LYS A 51 1.46 3.75 18.97
N ALA A 52 1.22 3.28 17.75
CA ALA A 52 1.04 4.16 16.64
C ALA A 52 -0.43 4.56 16.49
N VAL A 53 -0.69 5.88 16.48
CA VAL A 53 -2.02 6.45 16.31
C VAL A 53 -2.34 6.57 14.82
N ILE A 54 -1.43 7.14 14.03
CA ILE A 54 -1.56 7.22 12.56
C ILE A 54 -0.28 6.66 11.93
N VAL A 55 -0.44 5.72 11.00
CA VAL A 55 0.67 5.12 10.26
C VAL A 55 0.36 5.04 8.79
N ASP A 56 1.21 5.64 7.98
CA ASP A 56 1.22 5.47 6.53
C ASP A 56 2.28 4.49 6.09
N THR A 57 2.00 3.70 5.05
CA THR A 57 3.02 2.90 4.38
C THR A 57 3.87 3.74 3.45
N GLN A 58 5.00 3.17 3.04
CA GLN A 58 5.71 3.66 1.86
C GLN A 58 4.84 3.46 0.60
N PRO A 59 5.00 4.29 -0.44
CA PRO A 59 4.39 4.03 -1.72
C PRO A 59 4.76 2.64 -2.25
N PHE A 60 3.81 1.98 -2.87
CA PHE A 60 3.99 0.66 -3.46
C PHE A 60 3.24 0.55 -4.78
N TYR A 61 3.50 -0.51 -5.53
CA TYR A 61 2.76 -0.81 -6.73
C TYR A 61 1.78 -1.95 -6.49
N ALA A 62 0.60 -1.83 -7.07
CA ALA A 62 -0.40 -2.88 -7.10
C ALA A 62 -0.88 -3.10 -8.52
N ILE A 63 -1.23 -4.34 -8.85
CA ILE A 63 -1.96 -4.65 -10.08
C ILE A 63 -3.44 -4.66 -9.75
N ILE A 64 -4.19 -3.68 -10.24
CA ILE A 64 -5.65 -3.69 -10.15
C ILE A 64 -6.14 -4.81 -11.05
N LEU A 65 -6.78 -5.83 -10.46
CA LEU A 65 -7.28 -7.01 -11.18
C LEU A 65 -8.74 -6.83 -11.60
N LYS A 66 -9.53 -6.18 -10.75
CA LYS A 66 -10.95 -5.88 -10.95
C LYS A 66 -11.28 -4.56 -10.27
N SER A 67 -12.16 -3.78 -10.90
CA SER A 67 -12.67 -2.52 -10.37
C SER A 67 -14.17 -2.46 -10.63
N MET A 68 -14.94 -2.00 -9.64
CA MET A 68 -16.36 -1.75 -9.74
C MET A 68 -16.61 -0.27 -9.41
N ALA A 69 -17.37 0.44 -10.23
CA ALA A 69 -17.80 1.79 -9.89
C ALA A 69 -18.74 1.72 -8.68
N SER A 70 -18.56 2.64 -7.74
CA SER A 70 -19.43 2.78 -6.57
C SER A 70 -19.86 4.24 -6.55
N GLU A 71 -21.15 4.49 -6.77
CA GLU A 71 -21.72 5.82 -6.62
C GLU A 71 -21.82 6.14 -5.12
N ASN A 72 -21.45 7.37 -4.74
CA ASN A 72 -21.54 7.88 -3.36
C ASN A 72 -20.83 7.03 -2.29
N ALA A 73 -19.75 6.33 -2.65
CA ALA A 73 -19.02 5.44 -1.74
C ALA A 73 -19.89 4.36 -1.07
N GLY A 74 -20.97 3.93 -1.75
CA GLY A 74 -21.88 2.89 -1.26
C GLY A 74 -21.16 1.59 -0.88
N CYS A 75 -21.58 1.00 0.24
CA CYS A 75 -21.03 -0.25 0.79
C CYS A 75 -21.68 -1.52 0.21
N ASP A 76 -22.77 -1.34 -0.54
CA ASP A 76 -23.53 -2.35 -1.26
C ASP A 76 -22.76 -2.91 -2.47
N VAL A 77 -21.90 -2.07 -3.07
CA VAL A 77 -20.99 -2.50 -4.12
C VAL A 77 -19.71 -3.03 -3.49
N PHE A 78 -19.38 -4.30 -3.74
CA PHE A 78 -18.11 -4.88 -3.34
C PHE A 78 -17.72 -6.04 -4.26
N ILE A 79 -16.43 -6.39 -4.24
CA ILE A 79 -15.93 -7.58 -4.94
C ILE A 79 -16.03 -8.78 -3.98
N PRO A 80 -16.77 -9.84 -4.33
CA PRO A 80 -16.97 -11.01 -3.46
C PRO A 80 -15.66 -11.62 -2.98
N GLU A 81 -15.65 -12.14 -1.75
CA GLU A 81 -14.46 -12.77 -1.17
C GLU A 81 -14.03 -14.02 -1.95
N SER A 82 -15.00 -14.74 -2.56
CA SER A 82 -14.72 -15.84 -3.48
C SER A 82 -13.86 -15.43 -4.66
N ASP A 83 -14.08 -14.25 -5.24
CA ASP A 83 -13.27 -13.73 -6.35
C ASP A 83 -11.84 -13.44 -5.88
N ARG A 84 -11.69 -12.83 -4.69
CA ARG A 84 -10.38 -12.55 -4.09
C ARG A 84 -9.61 -13.85 -3.82
N LEU A 85 -10.26 -14.86 -3.26
CA LEU A 85 -9.66 -16.16 -3.00
C LEU A 85 -9.28 -16.89 -4.30
N ALA A 86 -10.10 -16.81 -5.34
CA ALA A 86 -9.78 -17.37 -6.64
C ALA A 86 -8.53 -16.70 -7.26
N ALA A 87 -8.43 -15.37 -7.15
CA ALA A 87 -7.25 -14.64 -7.57
C ALA A 87 -6.02 -14.95 -6.69
N GLN A 88 -6.19 -15.10 -5.37
CA GLN A 88 -5.11 -15.44 -4.44
C GLN A 88 -4.46 -16.78 -4.77
N LYS A 89 -5.24 -17.77 -5.25
CA LYS A 89 -4.72 -19.06 -5.72
C LYS A 89 -3.81 -18.93 -6.94
N LEU A 90 -4.05 -17.94 -7.81
CA LEU A 90 -3.22 -17.68 -8.99
C LEU A 90 -1.91 -16.98 -8.64
N PHE A 91 -1.93 -16.19 -7.54
CA PHE A 91 -0.78 -15.40 -7.11
C PHE A 91 -0.42 -15.71 -5.65
N PRO A 92 0.02 -16.94 -5.34
CA PRO A 92 0.15 -17.41 -3.95
C PRO A 92 1.23 -16.67 -3.14
N ASP A 93 2.19 -16.03 -3.80
CA ASP A 93 3.27 -15.25 -3.17
C ASP A 93 3.00 -13.74 -3.14
N HIS A 94 1.86 -13.31 -3.67
CA HIS A 94 1.43 -11.92 -3.72
C HIS A 94 0.07 -11.79 -3.06
N LYS A 95 -0.01 -11.00 -1.99
CA LYS A 95 -1.26 -10.75 -1.29
C LYS A 95 -2.25 -10.11 -2.26
N VAL A 96 -3.38 -10.79 -2.46
CA VAL A 96 -4.55 -10.23 -3.13
C VAL A 96 -5.45 -9.64 -2.07
N PHE A 97 -5.72 -8.34 -2.22
CA PHE A 97 -6.54 -7.54 -1.30
C PHE A 97 -7.71 -6.92 -2.05
N SER A 98 -8.76 -6.54 -1.33
CA SER A 98 -9.89 -5.82 -1.88
C SER A 98 -10.36 -4.72 -0.93
N SER A 99 -10.69 -3.56 -1.51
CA SER A 99 -11.24 -2.45 -0.74
C SER A 99 -12.66 -2.79 -0.31
N ARG A 100 -12.89 -2.88 0.99
CA ARG A 100 -14.20 -3.04 1.60
C ARG A 100 -14.68 -1.75 2.23
N CYS A 101 -15.95 -1.73 2.60
CA CYS A 101 -16.57 -0.58 3.26
C CYS A 101 -16.57 -0.73 4.79
N ASP A 102 -16.12 -1.89 5.26
CA ASP A 102 -16.52 -2.46 6.53
C ASP A 102 -15.96 -1.67 7.74
N ASP A 103 -14.97 -0.79 7.52
CA ASP A 103 -14.64 0.30 8.45
C ASP A 103 -13.75 1.36 7.78
N PRO A 104 -14.28 2.55 7.40
CA PRO A 104 -13.47 3.63 6.80
C PRO A 104 -12.45 4.22 7.78
N GLU A 105 -12.59 3.97 9.08
CA GLU A 105 -11.74 4.55 10.12
C GLU A 105 -10.39 3.83 10.25
N ASN A 106 -10.27 2.57 9.82
CA ASN A 106 -9.09 1.77 10.14
C ASN A 106 -8.10 1.58 8.97
N LEU A 107 -8.56 1.52 7.71
CA LEU A 107 -7.65 1.29 6.58
C LEU A 107 -8.15 1.95 5.29
N PHE A 108 -7.26 2.70 4.62
CA PHE A 108 -7.57 3.37 3.36
C PHE A 108 -6.52 3.08 2.28
N TYR A 109 -6.89 3.25 1.01
CA TYR A 109 -6.00 3.11 -0.14
C TYR A 109 -6.00 4.39 -0.99
N LEU A 110 -4.87 5.07 -1.01
CA LEU A 110 -4.66 6.30 -1.78
C LEU A 110 -4.00 5.98 -3.12
N ASP A 111 -4.62 6.40 -4.22
CA ASP A 111 -4.01 6.40 -5.55
C ASP A 111 -3.11 7.62 -5.71
N LEU A 112 -1.82 7.38 -5.93
CA LEU A 112 -0.79 8.41 -6.02
C LEU A 112 -0.57 8.80 -7.48
N LYS A 113 -1.34 9.75 -7.99
CA LYS A 113 -1.11 10.35 -9.32
C LYS A 113 -0.24 11.61 -9.20
N PRO A 114 0.50 12.00 -10.26
CA PRO A 114 1.42 13.15 -10.21
C PRO A 114 0.80 14.47 -9.75
N HIS A 115 -0.50 14.68 -10.01
CA HIS A 115 -1.19 15.95 -9.74
C HIS A 115 -2.31 15.82 -8.71
N LYS A 116 -2.65 14.60 -8.27
CA LYS A 116 -3.76 14.38 -7.33
C LYS A 116 -3.59 13.06 -6.61
N THR A 117 -3.70 13.11 -5.29
CA THR A 117 -3.90 11.90 -4.47
C THR A 117 -5.39 11.76 -4.19
N THR A 118 -5.95 10.58 -4.43
CA THR A 118 -7.39 10.30 -4.24
C THR A 118 -7.58 9.01 -3.48
N ASN A 119 -8.53 8.97 -2.55
CA ASN A 119 -8.93 7.71 -1.95
C ASN A 119 -9.72 6.89 -2.98
N ILE A 120 -9.26 5.67 -3.27
CA ILE A 120 -9.86 4.82 -4.30
C ILE A 120 -11.32 4.50 -3.97
N SER A 121 -11.61 4.31 -2.67
CA SER A 121 -12.93 3.96 -2.17
C SER A 121 -14.01 5.03 -2.41
N GLU A 122 -13.64 6.26 -2.79
CA GLU A 122 -14.58 7.35 -3.07
C GLU A 122 -15.39 7.14 -4.37
N GLY A 123 -14.84 6.42 -5.34
CA GLY A 123 -15.52 6.17 -6.63
C GLY A 123 -15.42 4.74 -7.12
N HIS A 124 -14.55 3.92 -6.52
CA HIS A 124 -14.31 2.56 -6.98
C HIS A 124 -14.08 1.58 -5.83
N ARG A 125 -14.52 0.35 -6.06
CA ARG A 125 -14.14 -0.82 -5.26
C ARG A 125 -13.19 -1.66 -6.08
N ILE A 126 -12.00 -1.91 -5.55
CA ILE A 126 -10.94 -2.61 -6.26
C ILE A 126 -10.63 -3.95 -5.61
N MET A 127 -10.16 -4.86 -6.43
CA MET A 127 -9.41 -6.05 -6.02
C MET A 127 -8.06 -5.96 -6.73
N ALA A 128 -6.99 -6.08 -5.97
CA ALA A 128 -5.65 -5.88 -6.47
C ALA A 128 -4.65 -6.87 -5.86
N ALA A 129 -3.57 -7.13 -6.58
CA ALA A 129 -2.44 -7.90 -6.09
C ALA A 129 -1.26 -6.97 -5.77
N TYR A 130 -0.62 -7.17 -4.62
CA TYR A 130 0.60 -6.46 -4.26
C TYR A 130 1.73 -6.78 -5.25
N ALA A 131 2.37 -5.75 -5.80
CA ALA A 131 3.32 -5.86 -6.90
C ALA A 131 4.71 -5.27 -6.60
N GLY A 132 5.05 -5.13 -5.31
CA GLY A 132 6.37 -4.67 -4.88
C GLY A 132 6.46 -3.16 -4.66
N THR A 133 7.69 -2.69 -4.47
CA THR A 133 8.00 -1.26 -4.24
C THR A 133 8.61 -0.59 -5.46
N SER A 134 9.00 -1.37 -6.47
CA SER A 134 9.58 -0.90 -7.72
C SER A 134 8.64 -1.11 -8.91
N LEU A 135 8.74 -0.22 -9.90
CA LEU A 135 8.01 -0.36 -11.16
C LEU A 135 8.43 -1.63 -11.93
N ALA A 136 9.68 -2.06 -11.78
CA ALA A 136 10.19 -3.27 -12.42
C ALA A 136 9.52 -4.54 -11.88
N GLU A 137 9.32 -4.64 -10.56
CA GLU A 137 8.54 -5.72 -9.95
C GLU A 137 7.09 -5.69 -10.44
N ALA A 138 6.50 -4.49 -10.47
CA ALA A 138 5.12 -4.31 -10.93
C ALA A 138 4.92 -4.75 -12.38
N ASN A 139 5.86 -4.41 -13.27
CA ASN A 139 5.80 -4.84 -14.67
C ASN A 139 5.89 -6.37 -14.82
N ARG A 140 6.75 -7.04 -14.04
CA ARG A 140 6.84 -8.50 -14.03
C ARG A 140 5.53 -9.14 -13.56
N MET A 141 4.96 -8.60 -12.48
CA MET A 141 3.67 -9.07 -11.97
C MET A 141 2.54 -8.82 -12.97
N LEU A 142 2.50 -7.66 -13.63
CA LEU A 142 1.50 -7.37 -14.66
C LEU A 142 1.60 -8.36 -15.82
N ALA A 143 2.81 -8.71 -16.27
CA ALA A 143 3.00 -9.71 -17.30
C ALA A 143 2.46 -11.09 -16.85
N ALA A 144 2.75 -11.51 -15.62
CA ALA A 144 2.21 -12.75 -15.04
C ALA A 144 0.68 -12.73 -14.97
N VAL A 145 0.08 -11.60 -14.54
CA VAL A 145 -1.37 -11.40 -14.51
C VAL A 145 -1.98 -11.51 -15.91
N LYS A 146 -1.39 -10.84 -16.91
CA LYS A 146 -1.86 -10.89 -18.30
C LYS A 146 -1.76 -12.30 -18.88
N ALA A 147 -0.69 -13.02 -18.57
CA ALA A 147 -0.50 -14.41 -19.03
C ALA A 147 -1.60 -15.36 -18.54
N THR A 148 -2.30 -15.03 -17.45
CA THR A 148 -3.46 -15.84 -17.00
C THR A 148 -4.65 -15.75 -17.95
N GLY A 149 -4.78 -14.69 -18.74
CA GLY A 149 -5.95 -14.40 -19.57
C GLY A 149 -7.24 -14.06 -18.79
N LYS A 150 -7.21 -14.02 -17.45
CA LYS A 150 -8.41 -13.87 -16.60
C LYS A 150 -8.77 -12.43 -16.24
N PHE A 151 -7.83 -11.49 -16.40
CA PHE A 151 -7.98 -10.10 -15.94
C PHE A 151 -7.73 -9.12 -17.09
N PRO A 152 -8.66 -8.98 -18.06
CA PRO A 152 -8.44 -8.17 -19.26
C PRO A 152 -8.24 -6.67 -18.97
N GLY A 153 -8.80 -6.16 -17.86
CA GLY A 153 -8.63 -4.77 -17.41
C GLY A 153 -7.42 -4.53 -16.49
N ALA A 154 -6.53 -5.51 -16.35
CA ALA A 154 -5.44 -5.42 -15.37
C ALA A 154 -4.48 -4.27 -15.66
N ASN A 155 -4.21 -3.44 -14.66
CA ASN A 155 -3.34 -2.27 -14.79
C ASN A 155 -2.52 -2.00 -13.51
N ILE A 156 -1.39 -1.32 -13.68
CA ILE A 156 -0.51 -0.91 -12.56
C ILE A 156 -1.05 0.39 -11.96
N ARG A 157 -1.13 0.42 -10.63
CA ARG A 157 -1.34 1.65 -9.85
C ARG A 157 -0.24 1.80 -8.81
N ARG A 158 0.13 3.05 -8.52
CA ARG A 158 1.03 3.38 -7.43
C ARG A 158 0.17 3.83 -6.24
N LEU A 159 0.19 3.06 -5.17
CA LEU A 159 -0.69 3.24 -4.03
C LEU A 159 0.10 3.60 -2.77
N ARG A 160 -0.61 4.15 -1.79
CA ARG A 160 -0.24 4.17 -0.38
C ARG A 160 -1.43 3.66 0.43
N THR A 161 -1.16 2.94 1.51
CA THR A 161 -2.20 2.61 2.48
C THR A 161 -1.79 3.16 3.84
N GLY A 162 -2.76 3.36 4.72
CA GLY A 162 -2.52 3.83 6.06
C GLY A 162 -3.53 3.25 7.03
N PHE A 163 -3.16 3.29 8.30
CA PHE A 163 -3.95 2.85 9.43
C PHE A 163 -4.11 4.01 10.40
N ASN A 164 -5.33 4.22 10.86
CA ASN A 164 -5.66 5.20 11.87
C ASN A 164 -6.24 4.43 13.07
N GLY A 165 -5.41 4.23 14.10
CA GLY A 165 -5.81 3.64 15.36
C GLY A 165 -6.37 4.72 16.27
N THR A 166 -7.66 4.62 16.58
CA THR A 166 -8.36 5.45 17.56
C THR A 166 -8.03 5.05 19.01
#